data_AF-A0A9Q8L8D5-F1
#
_entry.id   AF-A0A9Q8L8D5-F1
#
_cell.length_a   1.000
_cell.length_b   1.000
_cell.length_c   1.000
_cell.angle_alpha   90.00
_cell.angle_beta   90.00
_cell.angle_gamma   90.00
#
_symmetry.space_group_name_H-M   'P 1'
#
loop_
_entity.id
_entity.type
_entity.pdbx_description
1 polymer ?
#
loop_
_entity_poly.entity_id
_entity_poly.type
_entity_poly.pdbx_seq_one_letter_code
_entity_poly.pdbx_strand_id
1 'polypeptide(L)'
;MDDFASDTDSDYTSYWRDWFISSRGNEYFCEIDEDYLTDRFNLTGLNTEVQYYQYALDLVTDVFDMEVDDDMREQIEKSARHLYGLVHARYVVTTRGLAKMMEKYKQGVFGKCPRVICESQHLLPMGQHDIPNMSNVKLYCARCEDIYNPKSSRHNSIDGAYFGTSFHNILFQVYPALMPQKTQRRYEPRIYGFRVHASAALMRWQEEEREKMKDRLRKRAIETGFEEEDEGEEELESEEDEIDEEQDGIDDMFEGQPMQAV
;
A
#
# COMPACT_ATOMS: atom_id res chain seq x y z
N MET A 1 52.62 37.61 -10.47
CA MET A 1 52.68 36.23 -9.98
C MET A 1 51.47 36.08 -9.08
N ASP A 2 50.32 35.98 -9.74
CA ASP A 2 49.04 35.63 -9.14
C ASP A 2 48.79 34.20 -9.59
N ASP A 3 48.71 33.29 -8.64
CA ASP A 3 47.88 32.09 -8.76
C ASP A 3 47.71 31.56 -7.33
N PHE A 4 46.73 32.17 -6.67
CA PHE A 4 46.12 31.67 -5.45
C PHE A 4 45.32 30.43 -5.86
N ALA A 5 45.93 29.25 -5.76
CA ALA A 5 45.20 27.99 -5.80
C ALA A 5 44.28 27.96 -4.58
N SER A 6 43.04 28.45 -4.79
CA SER A 6 41.91 28.25 -3.91
C SER A 6 41.65 26.76 -3.86
N ASP A 7 42.26 26.10 -2.88
CA ASP A 7 41.89 24.76 -2.44
C ASP A 7 40.51 24.89 -1.80
N THR A 8 39.49 24.96 -2.65
CA THR A 8 38.08 24.84 -2.30
C THR A 8 37.59 23.56 -2.93
N ASP A 9 38.27 22.46 -2.59
CA ASP A 9 37.61 21.17 -2.60
C ASP A 9 36.65 21.21 -1.42
N SER A 10 35.37 21.41 -1.74
CA SER A 10 34.31 21.47 -0.75
C SER A 10 34.36 20.21 0.12
N ASP A 11 34.28 20.39 1.44
CA ASP A 11 33.98 19.38 2.46
C ASP A 11 32.60 18.72 2.24
N TYR A 12 32.34 18.24 1.02
CA TYR A 12 31.28 17.30 0.71
C TYR A 12 31.80 15.90 0.99
N THR A 13 32.28 15.68 2.22
CA THR A 13 32.34 14.33 2.76
C THR A 13 30.88 13.91 2.87
N SER A 14 30.42 13.04 1.97
CA SER A 14 29.06 12.51 2.02
C SER A 14 28.92 11.73 3.32
N TYR A 15 28.34 12.35 4.35
CA TYR A 15 28.04 11.71 5.62
C TYR A 15 27.28 10.40 5.37
N TRP A 16 27.48 9.38 6.21
CA TRP A 16 26.83 8.07 6.05
C TRP A 16 25.31 8.20 5.88
N ARG A 17 24.71 9.19 6.55
CA ARG A 17 23.27 9.50 6.49
C ARG A 17 22.83 9.92 5.09
N ASP A 18 23.59 10.80 4.43
CA ASP A 18 23.29 11.28 3.08
C ASP A 18 23.42 10.16 2.06
N TRP A 19 24.45 9.32 2.22
CA TRP A 19 24.61 8.11 1.42
C TRP A 19 23.43 7.14 1.63
N PHE A 20 22.99 6.93 2.88
CA PHE A 20 21.90 6.02 3.18
C PHE A 20 20.56 6.49 2.59
N ILE A 21 20.23 7.78 2.70
CA ILE A 21 18.96 8.33 2.19
C ILE A 21 18.96 8.42 0.66
N SER A 22 20.11 8.69 0.06
CA SER A 22 20.26 8.73 -1.41
C SER A 22 20.31 7.33 -2.05
N SER A 23 20.53 6.30 -1.24
CA SER A 23 20.55 4.91 -1.71
C SER A 23 19.21 4.46 -2.28
N ARG A 24 19.27 3.66 -3.35
CA ARG A 24 18.10 3.14 -4.05
C ARG A 24 17.22 2.30 -3.10
N GLY A 25 15.94 2.65 -3.00
CA GLY A 25 14.98 2.00 -2.12
C GLY A 25 14.74 2.74 -0.80
N ASN A 26 15.56 3.74 -0.46
CA ASN A 26 15.42 4.51 0.79
C ASN A 26 14.74 5.87 0.58
N GLU A 27 14.02 6.06 -0.54
CA GLU A 27 13.43 7.35 -0.89
C GLU A 27 12.36 7.82 0.12
N TYR A 28 11.85 6.93 0.96
CA TYR A 28 10.85 7.24 1.99
C TYR A 28 11.43 7.81 3.29
N PHE A 29 12.72 7.59 3.58
CA PHE A 29 13.34 8.11 4.79
C PHE A 29 13.53 9.63 4.72
N CYS A 30 13.34 10.33 5.84
CA CYS A 30 13.84 11.69 5.98
C CYS A 30 15.16 11.71 6.74
N GLU A 31 15.95 12.75 6.52
CA GLU A 31 17.18 12.99 7.26
C GLU A 31 16.88 13.29 8.73
N ILE A 32 17.46 12.49 9.63
CA ILE A 32 17.43 12.70 11.07
C ILE A 32 18.50 13.74 11.43
N ASP A 33 18.13 14.74 12.23
CA ASP A 33 19.06 15.76 12.68
C ASP A 33 20.16 15.14 13.57
N GLU A 34 21.39 15.66 13.45
CA GLU A 34 22.54 15.16 14.21
C GLU A 34 22.39 15.37 15.72
N ASP A 35 21.76 16.48 16.14
CA ASP A 35 21.47 16.75 17.56
C ASP A 35 20.48 15.72 18.14
N TYR A 36 19.56 15.20 17.33
CA TYR A 36 18.64 14.13 17.73
C TYR A 36 19.36 12.79 17.92
N LEU A 37 20.32 12.48 17.05
CA LEU A 37 21.13 11.24 17.09
C LEU A 37 22.17 11.26 18.22
N THR A 38 22.68 12.43 18.61
CA THR A 38 23.68 12.54 19.69
C THR A 38 23.05 12.56 21.09
N ASP A 39 21.75 12.89 21.20
CA ASP A 39 21.03 12.84 22.46
C ASP A 39 20.64 11.41 22.86
N ARG A 40 21.33 10.91 23.90
CA ARG A 40 21.14 9.57 24.47
C ARG A 40 19.70 9.31 24.94
N PHE A 41 18.96 10.33 25.34
CA PHE A 41 17.58 10.16 25.80
C PHE A 41 16.68 9.61 24.68
N ASN A 42 16.85 10.11 23.45
CA ASN A 42 16.06 9.69 22.28
C ASN A 42 16.35 8.24 21.86
N LEU A 43 17.54 7.74 22.21
CA LEU A 43 18.03 6.41 21.86
C LEU A 43 17.79 5.35 22.94
N THR A 44 17.14 5.72 24.05
CA THR A 44 16.90 4.82 25.19
C THR A 44 16.22 3.52 24.75
N GLY A 45 16.78 2.38 25.18
CA GLY A 45 16.26 1.02 24.91
C GLY A 45 16.68 0.41 23.57
N LEU A 46 17.24 1.19 22.63
CA LEU A 46 17.68 0.65 21.33
C LEU A 46 18.94 -0.24 21.45
N ASN A 47 19.72 -0.04 22.51
CA ASN A 47 20.91 -0.83 22.80
C ASN A 47 20.62 -2.31 23.07
N THR A 48 19.39 -2.67 23.45
CA THR A 48 18.98 -4.08 23.64
C THR A 48 18.41 -4.70 22.37
N GLU A 49 17.96 -3.88 21.42
CA GLU A 49 17.36 -4.36 20.16
C GLU A 49 18.41 -4.50 19.05
N VAL A 50 19.43 -3.63 19.04
CA VAL A 50 20.44 -3.55 17.99
C VAL A 50 21.73 -4.27 18.39
N GLN A 51 22.19 -5.19 17.55
CA GLN A 51 23.50 -5.82 17.71
C GLN A 51 24.62 -4.84 17.36
N TYR A 52 25.79 -4.95 18.00
CA TYR A 52 26.91 -4.02 17.79
C TYR A 52 26.52 -2.54 17.92
N TYR A 53 25.57 -2.22 18.82
CA TYR A 53 24.97 -0.89 18.94
C TYR A 53 25.97 0.27 18.93
N GLN A 54 27.07 0.16 19.69
CA GLN A 54 28.06 1.24 19.75
C GLN A 54 28.74 1.47 18.38
N TYR A 55 29.19 0.40 17.73
CA TYR A 55 29.80 0.48 16.40
C TYR A 55 28.81 0.95 15.33
N ALA A 56 27.55 0.52 15.43
CA ALA A 56 26.48 0.97 14.55
C ALA A 56 26.20 2.47 14.73
N LEU A 57 26.17 2.96 15.97
CA LEU A 57 25.98 4.38 16.27
C LEU A 57 27.16 5.21 15.76
N ASP A 58 28.39 4.77 16.06
CA ASP A 58 29.61 5.45 15.62
C ASP A 58 29.67 5.56 14.09
N LEU A 59 29.19 4.53 13.37
CA LEU A 59 29.10 4.55 11.90
C LEU A 59 28.05 5.54 11.39
N VAL A 60 26.87 5.60 12.01
CA VAL A 60 25.78 6.54 11.62
C VAL A 60 26.15 8.00 11.90
N THR A 61 27.01 8.23 12.90
CA THR A 61 27.52 9.56 13.26
C THR A 61 28.86 9.89 12.60
N ASP A 62 29.37 9.05 11.69
CA ASP A 62 30.65 9.25 10.99
C ASP A 62 31.88 9.39 11.94
N VAL A 63 31.82 8.76 13.12
CA VAL A 63 32.92 8.69 14.11
C VAL A 63 33.63 7.33 14.07
N PHE A 64 33.16 6.40 13.25
CA PHE A 64 33.74 5.06 13.14
C PHE A 64 35.11 5.07 12.45
N ASP A 65 36.17 4.86 13.22
CA ASP A 65 37.58 4.91 12.77
C ASP A 65 38.27 3.53 12.78
N MET A 66 37.55 2.47 13.13
CA MET A 66 38.14 1.14 13.32
C MET A 66 38.30 0.36 12.01
N GLU A 67 39.48 -0.23 11.84
CA GLU A 67 39.73 -1.26 10.83
C GLU A 67 39.21 -2.61 11.35
N VAL A 68 38.17 -3.12 10.69
CA VAL A 68 37.55 -4.42 10.94
C VAL A 68 37.61 -5.23 9.65
N ASP A 69 37.55 -6.55 9.79
CA ASP A 69 37.41 -7.47 8.65
C ASP A 69 36.10 -7.22 7.87
N ASP A 70 36.10 -7.58 6.60
CA ASP A 70 34.98 -7.30 5.67
C ASP A 70 33.66 -7.92 6.17
N ASP A 71 33.70 -9.13 6.73
CA ASP A 71 32.53 -9.81 7.27
C ASP A 71 31.94 -9.07 8.48
N MET A 72 32.78 -8.60 9.40
CA MET A 72 32.35 -7.81 10.55
C MET A 72 31.84 -6.44 10.11
N ARG A 73 32.46 -5.80 9.11
CA ARG A 73 31.99 -4.53 8.54
C ARG A 73 30.57 -4.66 8.00
N GLU A 74 30.28 -5.72 7.25
CA GLU A 74 28.93 -5.95 6.72
C GLU A 74 27.89 -6.12 7.84
N GLN A 75 28.24 -6.82 8.93
CA GLN A 75 27.36 -6.97 10.09
C GLN A 75 27.10 -5.63 10.81
N ILE A 76 28.13 -4.80 10.95
CA ILE A 76 28.00 -3.46 11.53
C ILE A 76 27.13 -2.57 10.64
N GLU A 77 27.32 -2.59 9.32
CA GLU A 77 26.48 -1.83 8.40
C GLU A 77 25.02 -2.27 8.46
N LYS A 78 24.75 -3.58 8.51
CA LYS A 78 23.38 -4.09 8.67
C LYS A 78 22.75 -3.59 9.97
N SER A 79 23.52 -3.57 11.04
CA SER A 79 23.09 -3.07 12.35
C SER A 79 22.88 -1.55 12.34
N ALA A 80 23.72 -0.80 11.64
CA ALA A 80 23.58 0.66 11.44
C ALA A 80 22.31 1.01 10.66
N ARG A 81 22.01 0.31 9.56
CA ARG A 81 20.74 0.48 8.82
C ARG A 81 19.53 0.18 9.69
N HIS A 82 19.62 -0.86 10.51
CA HIS A 82 18.56 -1.23 11.45
C HIS A 82 18.37 -0.17 12.54
N LEU A 83 19.46 0.29 13.17
CA LEU A 83 19.45 1.36 14.17
C LEU A 83 18.85 2.64 13.59
N TYR A 84 19.31 3.08 12.43
CA TYR A 84 18.81 4.28 11.78
C TYR A 84 17.31 4.20 11.52
N GLY A 85 16.81 3.04 11.07
CA GLY A 85 15.39 2.80 10.88
C GLY A 85 14.58 2.90 12.18
N LEU A 86 15.06 2.32 13.28
CA LEU A 86 14.39 2.41 14.59
C LEU A 86 14.38 3.84 15.15
N VAL A 87 15.48 4.58 14.99
CA VAL A 87 15.55 5.99 15.38
C VAL A 87 14.62 6.83 14.49
N HIS A 88 14.57 6.53 13.19
CA HIS A 88 13.69 7.20 12.25
C HIS A 88 12.21 7.09 12.67
N ALA A 89 11.76 5.91 13.12
CA ALA A 89 10.39 5.71 13.61
C ALA A 89 10.04 6.65 14.78
N ARG A 90 11.00 6.89 15.68
CA ARG A 90 10.84 7.85 16.79
C ARG A 90 10.89 9.29 16.28
N TYR A 91 11.82 9.58 15.37
CA TYR A 91 12.07 10.92 14.85
C TYR A 91 10.90 11.49 14.05
N VAL A 92 10.26 10.69 13.18
CA VAL A 92 9.16 11.17 12.32
C VAL A 92 7.91 11.61 13.08
N VAL A 93 7.81 11.27 14.38
CA VAL A 93 6.72 11.70 15.26
C VAL A 93 7.03 13.05 15.95
N THR A 94 8.29 13.49 15.95
CA THR A 94 8.70 14.79 16.50
C THR A 94 8.26 15.94 15.60
N THR A 95 8.19 17.16 16.14
CA THR A 95 7.82 18.36 15.36
C THR A 95 8.76 18.60 14.17
N ARG A 96 10.06 18.35 14.33
CA ARG A 96 11.06 18.50 13.26
C ARG A 96 10.93 17.41 12.20
N GLY A 97 10.80 16.15 12.62
CA GLY A 97 10.59 15.03 11.70
C GLY A 97 9.28 15.13 10.90
N LEU A 98 8.20 15.54 11.55
CA LEU A 98 6.91 15.78 10.89
C LEU A 98 7.02 16.87 9.80
N ALA A 99 7.77 17.94 10.05
CA ALA A 99 7.99 19.00 9.06
C ALA A 99 8.72 18.47 7.81
N LYS A 100 9.82 17.72 8.00
CA LYS A 100 10.57 17.11 6.88
C LYS A 100 9.71 16.12 6.09
N MET A 101 8.95 15.28 6.78
CA MET A 101 8.06 14.31 6.12
C MET A 101 6.88 14.99 5.40
N MET A 102 6.38 16.10 5.93
CA MET A 102 5.33 16.90 5.32
C MET A 102 5.79 17.53 4.00
N GLU A 103 7.04 17.99 3.91
CA GLU A 103 7.62 18.49 2.66
C GLU A 103 7.69 17.39 1.60
N LYS A 104 8.16 16.20 1.97
CA LYS A 104 8.18 15.01 1.09
C LYS A 104 6.76 14.59 0.67
N TYR A 105 5.79 14.72 1.56
CA TYR A 105 4.38 14.45 1.27
C TYR A 105 3.83 15.40 0.21
N LYS A 106 4.11 16.70 0.33
CA LYS A 106 3.70 17.71 -0.66
C LYS A 106 4.33 17.48 -2.02
N GLN A 107 5.58 17.04 -2.06
CA GLN A 107 6.29 16.68 -3.29
C GLN A 107 5.81 15.36 -3.91
N GLY A 108 5.05 14.54 -3.17
CA GLY A 108 4.53 13.27 -3.66
C GLY A 108 5.59 12.16 -3.75
N VAL A 109 6.68 12.25 -2.98
CA VAL A 109 7.81 11.29 -3.00
C VAL A 109 7.35 9.87 -2.65
N PHE A 110 6.38 9.75 -1.74
CA PHE A 110 5.85 8.45 -1.29
C PHE A 110 4.99 7.74 -2.34
N GLY A 111 4.59 8.44 -3.39
CA GLY A 111 3.69 7.95 -4.42
C GLY A 111 2.24 8.38 -4.24
N LYS A 112 1.38 7.80 -5.07
CA LYS A 112 -0.01 8.21 -5.27
C LYS A 112 -0.96 7.04 -5.10
N CYS A 113 -2.15 7.33 -4.58
CA CYS A 113 -3.18 6.33 -4.31
C CYS A 113 -3.57 5.58 -5.60
N PRO A 114 -3.58 4.23 -5.58
CA PRO A 114 -3.92 3.43 -6.76
C PRO A 114 -5.42 3.47 -7.09
N ARG A 115 -6.29 3.80 -6.12
CA ARG A 115 -7.72 4.02 -6.39
C ARG A 115 -7.92 5.21 -7.32
N VAL A 116 -8.54 4.95 -8.47
CA VAL A 116 -8.87 5.97 -9.50
C VAL A 116 -9.69 7.13 -8.91
N ILE A 117 -10.67 6.81 -8.05
CA ILE A 117 -11.58 7.79 -7.44
C ILE A 117 -10.86 8.69 -6.42
N CYS A 118 -9.66 8.30 -5.98
CA CYS A 118 -8.83 9.15 -5.14
C CYS A 118 -8.05 10.21 -5.93
N GLU A 119 -8.20 10.28 -7.25
CA GLU A 119 -7.63 11.31 -8.13
C GLU A 119 -6.14 11.56 -7.85
N SER A 120 -5.35 10.49 -7.75
CA SER A 120 -3.90 10.58 -7.51
C SER A 120 -3.49 11.25 -6.19
N GLN A 121 -4.30 11.14 -5.13
CA GLN A 121 -3.95 11.61 -3.78
C GLN A 121 -2.57 11.09 -3.32
N HIS A 122 -1.74 11.97 -2.76
CA HIS A 122 -0.44 11.58 -2.19
C HIS A 122 -0.62 10.67 -0.98
N LEU A 123 0.27 9.69 -0.88
CA LEU A 123 0.29 8.68 0.18
C LEU A 123 1.31 9.02 1.26
N LEU A 124 1.21 8.36 2.42
CA LEU A 124 2.19 8.42 3.49
C LEU A 124 2.69 7.03 3.83
N PRO A 125 3.98 6.83 4.14
CA PRO A 125 4.49 5.55 4.62
C PRO A 125 3.96 5.27 6.03
N MET A 126 3.70 4.00 6.33
CA MET A 126 3.37 3.51 7.66
C MET A 126 3.79 2.05 7.83
N GLY A 127 3.98 1.61 9.07
CA GLY A 127 4.09 0.20 9.43
C GLY A 127 2.76 -0.37 9.93
N GLN A 128 2.47 -1.64 9.64
CA GLN A 128 1.34 -2.34 10.29
C GLN A 128 1.67 -2.77 11.72
N HIS A 129 2.96 -2.96 12.00
CA HIS A 129 3.50 -3.32 13.30
C HIS A 129 4.67 -2.41 13.64
N ASP A 130 4.83 -2.10 14.92
CA ASP A 130 6.00 -1.37 15.45
C ASP A 130 7.18 -2.29 15.78
N ILE A 131 6.95 -3.61 15.73
CA ILE A 131 7.99 -4.63 15.97
C ILE A 131 8.71 -4.91 14.64
N PRO A 132 10.05 -4.84 14.61
CA PRO A 132 10.82 -5.11 13.40
C PRO A 132 10.66 -6.53 12.86
N ASN A 133 10.91 -6.70 11.56
CA ASN A 133 10.87 -7.93 10.78
C ASN A 133 9.49 -8.61 10.71
N MET A 134 8.41 -7.96 11.13
CA MET A 134 7.05 -8.50 11.02
C MET A 134 6.40 -8.19 9.66
N SER A 135 6.43 -6.93 9.25
CA SER A 135 5.79 -6.47 8.02
C SER A 135 6.63 -5.40 7.34
N ASN A 136 6.64 -5.41 6.00
CA ASN A 136 7.23 -4.32 5.23
C ASN A 136 6.38 -3.04 5.29
N VAL A 137 7.00 -1.93 4.85
CA VAL A 137 6.33 -0.63 4.78
C VAL A 137 5.09 -0.68 3.88
N LYS A 138 4.02 -0.06 4.35
CA LYS A 138 2.78 0.16 3.61
C LYS A 138 2.56 1.65 3.39
N LEU A 139 1.59 1.97 2.54
CA LEU A 139 1.24 3.33 2.20
C LEU A 139 -0.21 3.62 2.58
N TYR A 140 -0.41 4.62 3.44
CA TYR A 140 -1.71 5.10 3.86
C TYR A 140 -2.22 6.23 2.96
N CYS A 141 -3.50 6.16 2.56
CA CYS A 141 -4.17 7.22 1.83
C CYS A 141 -5.18 7.96 2.71
N ALA A 142 -4.96 9.26 2.94
CA ALA A 142 -5.87 10.09 3.74
C ALA A 142 -7.23 10.36 3.10
N ARG A 143 -7.39 10.14 1.78
CA ARG A 143 -8.65 10.40 1.07
C ARG A 143 -9.63 9.22 1.18
N CYS A 144 -9.12 7.99 1.11
CA CYS A 144 -9.95 6.79 1.23
C CYS A 144 -9.77 6.02 2.54
N GLU A 145 -8.82 6.44 3.39
CA GLU A 145 -8.54 5.87 4.71
C GLU A 145 -8.22 4.37 4.64
N ASP A 146 -7.41 4.01 3.65
CA ASP A 146 -7.08 2.62 3.36
C ASP A 146 -5.57 2.48 3.09
N ILE A 147 -5.08 1.24 3.24
CA ILE A 147 -3.66 0.89 3.24
C ILE A 147 -3.31 0.14 1.95
N TYR A 148 -2.19 0.52 1.33
CA TYR A 148 -1.74 -0.03 0.06
C TYR A 148 -0.30 -0.55 0.15
N ASN A 149 0.03 -1.48 -0.74
CA ASN A 149 1.41 -1.87 -0.96
C ASN A 149 2.13 -0.84 -1.84
N PRO A 150 3.42 -0.56 -1.60
CA PRO A 150 4.24 0.21 -2.52
C PRO A 150 4.23 -0.40 -3.92
N LYS A 151 4.14 0.45 -4.96
CA LYS A 151 4.07 -0.01 -6.36
C LYS A 151 5.39 -0.63 -6.83
N SER A 152 6.53 -0.12 -6.34
CA SER A 152 7.85 -0.62 -6.73
C SER A 152 8.32 -1.67 -5.74
N SER A 153 8.78 -2.81 -6.24
CA SER A 153 9.34 -3.89 -5.42
C SER A 153 10.56 -3.45 -4.60
N ARG A 154 11.27 -2.40 -5.01
CA ARG A 154 12.42 -1.85 -4.28
C ARG A 154 12.05 -1.36 -2.87
N HIS A 155 10.80 -0.95 -2.67
CA HIS A 155 10.31 -0.44 -1.38
C HIS A 155 9.78 -1.55 -0.48
N ASN A 156 9.60 -2.77 -1.02
CA ASN A 156 9.12 -3.92 -0.24
C ASN A 156 10.18 -4.50 0.71
N SER A 157 11.45 -4.13 0.54
CA SER A 157 12.54 -4.52 1.44
C SER A 157 12.66 -3.63 2.67
N ILE A 158 11.95 -2.49 2.71
CA ILE A 158 11.97 -1.59 3.86
C ILE A 158 11.02 -2.14 4.93
N ASP A 159 11.50 -2.22 6.16
CA ASP A 159 10.67 -2.58 7.31
C ASP A 159 9.65 -1.48 7.62
N GLY A 160 8.40 -1.88 7.85
CA GLY A 160 7.34 -0.94 8.24
C GLY A 160 7.57 -0.36 9.64
N ALA A 161 8.24 -1.09 10.53
CA ALA A 161 8.54 -0.65 11.89
C ALA A 161 9.33 0.67 11.90
N TYR A 162 10.12 0.96 10.86
CA TYR A 162 10.93 2.18 10.74
C TYR A 162 10.11 3.46 10.51
N PHE A 163 8.81 3.34 10.23
CA PHE A 163 7.88 4.48 10.15
C PHE A 163 6.88 4.48 11.29
N GLY A 164 6.67 3.32 11.92
CA GLY A 164 5.70 3.10 12.97
C GLY A 164 4.24 3.07 12.47
N THR A 165 3.37 2.61 13.36
CA THR A 165 1.92 2.50 13.13
C THR A 165 1.21 3.85 13.23
N SER A 166 1.77 4.79 13.99
CA SER A 166 1.08 6.01 14.43
C SER A 166 1.41 7.26 13.60
N PHE A 167 2.53 7.27 12.88
CA PHE A 167 3.07 8.46 12.21
C PHE A 167 2.05 9.19 11.32
N HIS A 168 1.33 8.46 10.46
CA HIS A 168 0.37 9.05 9.53
C HIS A 168 -0.78 9.76 10.27
N ASN A 169 -1.26 9.21 11.39
CA ASN A 169 -2.31 9.83 12.20
C ASN A 169 -1.82 11.10 12.90
N ILE A 170 -0.62 11.05 13.48
CA ILE A 170 -0.02 12.19 14.18
C ILE A 170 0.22 13.35 13.22
N LEU A 171 0.68 13.07 11.99
CA LEU A 171 0.88 14.10 10.97
C LEU A 171 -0.41 14.88 10.69
N PHE A 172 -1.55 14.21 10.53
CA PHE A 172 -2.83 14.89 10.28
C PHE A 172 -3.42 15.56 11.52
N GLN A 173 -3.07 15.10 12.73
CA GLN A 173 -3.44 15.79 13.96
C GLN A 173 -2.69 17.13 14.10
N VAL A 174 -1.40 17.16 13.74
CA VAL A 174 -0.56 18.37 13.79
C VAL A 174 -0.84 19.30 12.60
N TYR A 175 -1.12 18.75 11.42
CA TYR A 175 -1.44 19.50 10.21
C TYR A 175 -2.84 19.17 9.64
N PRO A 176 -3.93 19.57 10.30
CA PRO A 176 -5.30 19.28 9.85
C PRO A 176 -5.62 19.83 8.46
N ALA A 177 -4.97 20.92 8.04
CA ALA A 177 -5.15 21.53 6.73
C ALA A 177 -4.70 20.65 5.55
N LEU A 178 -3.89 19.62 5.81
CA LEU A 178 -3.45 18.67 4.77
C LEU A 178 -4.46 17.54 4.53
N MET A 179 -5.50 17.42 5.37
CA MET A 179 -6.53 16.40 5.19
C MET A 179 -7.34 16.69 3.92
N PRO A 180 -7.33 15.79 2.93
CA PRO A 180 -8.12 15.96 1.73
C PRO A 180 -9.62 15.83 2.05
N GLN A 181 -10.45 16.51 1.26
CA GLN A 181 -11.89 16.29 1.33
C GLN A 181 -12.22 14.84 0.95
N LYS A 182 -12.98 14.17 1.80
CA LYS A 182 -13.43 12.80 1.55
C LYS A 182 -14.41 12.80 0.37
N THR A 183 -14.28 11.81 -0.49
CA THR A 183 -15.20 11.62 -1.62
C THR A 183 -16.20 10.51 -1.30
N GLN A 184 -17.49 10.78 -1.50
CA GLN A 184 -18.55 9.77 -1.43
C GLN A 184 -18.73 9.04 -2.77
N ARG A 185 -18.01 9.47 -3.83
CA ARG A 185 -18.11 8.87 -5.15
C ARG A 185 -17.61 7.42 -5.07
N ARG A 186 -18.39 6.50 -5.63
CA ARG A 186 -18.04 5.09 -5.80
C ARG A 186 -18.10 4.76 -7.28
N TYR A 187 -17.36 3.73 -7.68
CA TYR A 187 -17.44 3.23 -9.04
C TYR A 187 -18.85 2.69 -9.26
N GLU A 188 -19.55 3.23 -10.24
CA GLU A 188 -20.86 2.73 -10.68
C GLU A 188 -20.63 1.79 -11.87
N PRO A 189 -20.76 0.46 -11.69
CA PRO A 189 -20.64 -0.47 -12.80
C PRO A 189 -21.79 -0.23 -13.80
N ARG A 190 -21.44 -0.21 -15.09
CA ARG A 190 -22.39 -0.01 -16.19
C ARG A 190 -22.13 -1.02 -17.29
N ILE A 191 -23.20 -1.56 -17.87
CA ILE A 191 -23.16 -2.47 -19.03
C ILE A 191 -23.97 -1.78 -20.14
N TYR A 192 -23.36 -1.57 -21.31
CA TYR A 192 -23.93 -0.78 -22.44
C TYR A 192 -24.52 0.60 -22.03
N GLY A 193 -23.93 1.25 -21.02
CA GLY A 193 -24.39 2.55 -20.51
C GLY A 193 -25.47 2.47 -19.41
N PHE A 194 -26.12 1.32 -19.25
CA PHE A 194 -27.09 1.08 -18.19
C PHE A 194 -26.39 0.76 -16.87
N ARG A 195 -26.85 1.37 -15.78
CA ARG A 195 -26.39 1.04 -14.43
C ARG A 195 -26.76 -0.41 -14.13
N VAL A 196 -25.80 -1.19 -13.64
CA VAL A 196 -26.11 -2.53 -13.14
C VAL A 196 -27.07 -2.38 -11.95
N HIS A 197 -28.21 -3.05 -12.02
CA HIS A 197 -29.32 -2.82 -11.10
C HIS A 197 -28.94 -3.20 -9.66
N ALA A 198 -29.27 -2.34 -8.69
CA ALA A 198 -28.97 -2.53 -7.27
C ALA A 198 -29.59 -3.81 -6.67
N SER A 199 -30.68 -4.32 -7.26
CA SER A 199 -31.30 -5.58 -6.83
C SER A 199 -30.40 -6.80 -7.06
N ALA A 200 -29.50 -6.80 -8.06
CA ALA A 200 -28.57 -7.93 -8.25
C ALA A 200 -27.48 -7.95 -7.18
N ALA A 201 -27.06 -6.78 -6.71
CA ALA A 201 -26.14 -6.66 -5.57
C ALA A 201 -26.83 -7.02 -4.23
N LEU A 202 -28.10 -6.62 -4.07
CA LEU A 202 -28.90 -6.99 -2.90
C LEU A 202 -29.27 -8.47 -2.90
N MET A 203 -29.62 -9.07 -4.04
CA MET A 203 -29.93 -10.50 -4.19
C MET A 203 -28.74 -11.36 -3.80
N ARG A 204 -27.53 -11.05 -4.32
CA ARG A 204 -26.30 -11.77 -3.93
C ARG A 204 -26.01 -11.69 -2.43
N TRP A 205 -26.23 -10.53 -1.81
CA TRP A 205 -26.04 -10.37 -0.37
C TRP A 205 -27.12 -11.10 0.45
N GLN A 206 -28.38 -11.05 0.02
CA GLN A 206 -29.50 -11.77 0.65
C GLN A 206 -29.33 -13.29 0.54
N GLU A 207 -28.77 -13.77 -0.57
CA GLU A 207 -28.43 -15.16 -0.81
C GLU A 207 -27.30 -15.64 0.10
N GLU A 208 -26.25 -14.83 0.28
CA GLU A 208 -25.15 -15.14 1.19
C GLU A 208 -25.62 -15.24 2.66
N GLU A 209 -26.54 -14.37 3.09
CA GLU A 209 -27.13 -14.44 4.44
C GLU A 209 -28.14 -15.60 4.59
N ARG A 210 -28.85 -15.96 3.52
CA ARG A 210 -29.73 -17.14 3.44
C ARG A 210 -28.93 -18.43 3.64
N GLU A 211 -27.78 -18.58 2.97
CA GLU A 211 -26.91 -19.76 3.12
C GLU A 211 -26.32 -19.86 4.53
N LYS A 212 -25.83 -18.76 5.11
CA LYS A 212 -25.37 -18.74 6.51
C LYS A 212 -26.45 -19.16 7.51
N MET A 213 -27.70 -18.77 7.25
CA MET A 213 -28.86 -19.16 8.07
C MET A 213 -29.17 -20.66 7.92
N LYS A 214 -29.18 -21.19 6.69
CA LYS A 214 -29.38 -22.64 6.41
C LYS A 214 -28.29 -23.47 7.10
N ASP A 215 -27.03 -23.08 6.98
CA ASP A 215 -25.90 -23.74 7.64
C ASP A 215 -26.05 -23.77 9.17
N ARG A 216 -26.51 -22.66 9.76
CA ARG A 216 -26.74 -22.57 11.21
C ARG A 216 -27.86 -23.50 11.66
N LEU A 217 -28.91 -23.66 10.85
CA LEU A 217 -30.04 -24.55 11.13
C LEU A 217 -29.65 -26.03 10.92
N ARG A 218 -28.91 -26.34 9.83
CA ARG A 218 -28.29 -27.66 9.60
C ARG A 218 -27.40 -28.08 10.77
N LYS A 219 -26.53 -27.19 11.26
CA LYS A 219 -25.68 -27.44 12.46
C LYS A 219 -26.46 -27.72 13.74
N ARG A 220 -27.71 -27.27 13.83
CA ARG A 220 -28.59 -27.52 14.99
C ARG A 220 -29.54 -28.70 14.76
N ALA A 221 -29.38 -29.44 13.66
CA ALA A 221 -30.23 -30.55 13.23
C ALA A 221 -31.73 -30.18 13.19
N ILE A 222 -32.04 -28.93 12.84
CA ILE A 222 -33.40 -28.44 12.65
C ILE A 222 -33.70 -28.52 11.16
N GLU A 223 -34.66 -29.35 10.76
CA GLU A 223 -35.13 -29.46 9.38
C GLU A 223 -35.72 -28.12 8.93
N THR A 224 -35.17 -27.56 7.85
CA THR A 224 -35.50 -26.20 7.42
C THR A 224 -36.67 -26.13 6.47
N GLY A 225 -37.19 -27.27 5.98
CA GLY A 225 -38.36 -27.34 5.10
C GLY A 225 -38.18 -26.62 3.75
N PHE A 226 -36.96 -26.18 3.42
CA PHE A 226 -36.60 -25.70 2.08
C PHE A 226 -36.25 -26.91 1.22
N GLU A 227 -36.63 -26.89 -0.07
CA GLU A 227 -36.19 -27.88 -1.05
C GLU A 227 -34.65 -27.89 -1.11
N GLU A 228 -34.07 -29.09 -1.17
CA GLU A 228 -32.64 -29.24 -1.41
C GLU A 228 -32.39 -28.82 -2.87
N GLU A 229 -31.55 -27.80 -3.08
CA GLU A 229 -31.08 -27.47 -4.43
C GLU A 229 -30.17 -28.64 -4.83
N ASP A 230 -30.71 -29.54 -5.66
CA ASP A 230 -29.98 -30.68 -6.24
C ASP A 230 -28.66 -30.19 -6.85
N GLU A 231 -27.57 -30.95 -6.62
CA GLU A 231 -26.25 -30.81 -7.28
C GLU A 231 -26.33 -31.13 -8.79
N GLY A 232 -27.38 -30.69 -9.48
CA GLY A 232 -27.78 -31.11 -10.83
C GLY A 232 -27.59 -30.05 -11.93
N GLU A 233 -26.68 -29.09 -11.74
CA GLU A 233 -26.32 -28.09 -12.77
C GLU A 233 -25.59 -28.69 -14.00
N GLU A 234 -25.42 -30.01 -14.14
CA GLU A 234 -24.65 -30.59 -15.27
C GLU A 234 -25.47 -31.12 -16.47
N GLU A 235 -26.80 -31.29 -16.41
CA GLU A 235 -27.53 -32.03 -17.48
C GLU A 235 -28.48 -31.23 -18.40
N LEU A 236 -28.75 -29.94 -18.17
CA LEU A 236 -29.82 -29.21 -18.90
C LEU A 236 -29.38 -28.37 -20.12
N GLU A 237 -28.17 -28.56 -20.66
CA GLU A 237 -27.74 -27.87 -21.90
C GLU A 237 -28.31 -28.44 -23.22
N SER A 238 -29.17 -29.49 -23.21
CA SER A 238 -29.44 -30.28 -24.44
C SER A 238 -30.83 -30.20 -25.11
N GLU A 239 -31.84 -29.46 -24.63
CA GLU A 239 -33.23 -29.61 -25.14
C GLU A 239 -33.99 -28.31 -25.53
N GLU A 240 -33.33 -27.26 -26.01
CA GLU A 240 -33.98 -26.00 -26.45
C GLU A 240 -34.39 -25.93 -27.95
N ASP A 241 -34.47 -27.05 -28.67
CA ASP A 241 -34.96 -27.05 -30.07
C ASP A 241 -36.29 -27.81 -30.18
N GLU A 242 -37.44 -27.15 -29.96
CA GLU A 242 -38.71 -27.46 -30.68
C GLU A 242 -39.90 -26.54 -30.28
N ILE A 243 -40.35 -25.75 -31.28
CA ILE A 243 -41.74 -25.42 -31.66
C ILE A 243 -42.42 -24.19 -31.02
N ASP A 244 -42.69 -23.19 -31.87
CA ASP A 244 -43.93 -22.40 -31.84
C ASP A 244 -44.35 -22.02 -33.28
N GLU A 245 -45.38 -22.70 -33.80
CA GLU A 245 -46.11 -22.50 -35.06
C GLU A 245 -47.60 -22.45 -34.67
N GLU A 246 -48.38 -21.37 -34.81
CA GLU A 246 -49.12 -20.85 -35.99
C GLU A 246 -50.35 -20.09 -35.39
N GLN A 247 -51.10 -19.15 -35.96
CA GLN A 247 -51.26 -18.55 -37.29
C GLN A 247 -52.17 -17.30 -37.12
N ASP A 248 -52.04 -16.27 -37.95
CA ASP A 248 -53.20 -15.62 -38.59
C ASP A 248 -52.74 -14.86 -39.85
N GLY A 249 -53.39 -15.14 -40.98
CA GLY A 249 -52.86 -14.96 -42.32
C GLY A 249 -53.25 -13.69 -43.08
N ILE A 250 -52.67 -13.56 -44.28
CA ILE A 250 -53.29 -12.98 -45.49
C ILE A 250 -52.44 -13.39 -46.70
N ASP A 251 -53.15 -13.88 -47.72
CA ASP A 251 -52.66 -14.46 -48.97
C ASP A 251 -51.94 -13.49 -49.93
N ASP A 252 -51.11 -14.14 -50.75
CA ASP A 252 -51.00 -14.00 -52.20
C ASP A 252 -49.99 -13.03 -52.87
N MET A 253 -49.29 -13.64 -53.84
CA MET A 253 -48.52 -13.10 -54.97
C MET A 253 -47.08 -12.63 -54.72
N PHE A 254 -46.09 -13.47 -55.09
CA PHE A 254 -45.46 -13.38 -56.42
C PHE A 254 -44.42 -14.50 -56.59
N GLU A 255 -44.60 -15.27 -57.67
CA GLU A 255 -43.75 -16.38 -58.09
C GLU A 255 -42.33 -15.94 -58.52
N GLY A 256 -41.36 -16.86 -58.48
CA GLY A 256 -40.41 -16.98 -59.58
C GLY A 256 -38.90 -16.92 -59.27
N GLN A 257 -38.39 -17.99 -58.65
CA GLN A 257 -37.12 -18.69 -58.92
C GLN A 257 -35.72 -18.00 -58.83
N PRO A 258 -34.67 -18.81 -58.53
CA PRO A 258 -33.36 -18.37 -58.06
C PRO A 258 -32.34 -18.22 -59.20
N MET A 259 -31.18 -17.59 -58.96
CA MET A 259 -29.89 -18.07 -59.51
C MET A 259 -28.67 -17.35 -58.91
N GLN A 260 -27.82 -18.18 -58.32
CA GLN A 260 -26.36 -18.31 -58.41
C GLN A 260 -25.43 -17.09 -58.24
N ALA A 261 -24.43 -17.39 -57.41
CA ALA A 261 -23.13 -16.75 -57.27
C ALA A 261 -22.44 -16.44 -58.61
N VAL A 262 -21.81 -15.27 -58.64
CA VAL A 262 -20.42 -15.06 -59.08
C VAL A 262 -19.77 -14.08 -58.12
#